data_AF-A0A6B1EXS5-F1
#
_entry.id   AF-A0A6B1EXS5-F1
#
_cell.length_a   1.000
_cell.length_b   1.000
_cell.length_c   1.000
_cell.angle_alpha   90.00
_cell.angle_beta   90.00
_cell.angle_gamma   90.00
#
_symmetry.space_group_name_H-M   'P 1'
#
loop_
_entity.id
_entity.type
_entity.pdbx_description
1 polymer ?
#
loop_
_entity_poly.entity_id
_entity_poly.type
_entity_poly.pdbx_seq_one_letter_code
_entity_poly.pdbx_strand_id
1 'polypeptide(L)'
;MTHTIYEDTISSNSRLLILSCSEKKRSNPGSIPALERYDGPAFRVMNKFIRVCLSEAQLPDTYILSAKFGLISADKPIPHYDHRMTPQRVEKLQQPTLNELQQILNVKQYQEFFISMGKDYLRVLDGYKSLTPTNLNVTVSQGSMGCKLAELRNWLHKNVSVPPDDYTKVAEQGRTSLRGIEITLTPEQIMEKINDALAKGNNIPKYHIWYVQVGDKRVPLKWIVNQLTGLPVSAFHTNEAKRVLQQLGVEICLKG
;
A
#
# COMPACT_ATOMS: atom_id res chain seq x y z
N MET A 1 -24.80 -35.32 16.31
CA MET A 1 -23.41 -34.91 16.00
C MET A 1 -23.42 -34.34 14.60
N THR A 2 -23.62 -33.04 14.49
CA THR A 2 -23.69 -32.32 13.22
C THR A 2 -22.47 -31.40 13.19
N HIS A 3 -21.50 -31.75 12.34
CA HIS A 3 -20.39 -30.88 11.97
C HIS A 3 -20.94 -29.69 11.19
N THR A 4 -21.09 -28.56 11.86
CA THR A 4 -21.26 -27.29 11.17
C THR A 4 -19.89 -26.88 10.63
N ILE A 5 -19.71 -27.09 9.33
CA ILE A 5 -18.63 -26.48 8.57
C ILE A 5 -18.77 -24.97 8.74
N TYR A 6 -17.76 -24.35 9.35
CA TYR A 6 -17.55 -22.91 9.26
C TYR A 6 -17.34 -22.60 7.78
N GLU A 7 -18.39 -22.10 7.13
CA GLU A 7 -18.25 -21.39 5.86
C GLU A 7 -17.20 -20.31 6.07
N ASP A 8 -16.07 -20.48 5.39
CA ASP A 8 -15.04 -19.47 5.24
C ASP A 8 -15.72 -18.14 4.93
N THR A 9 -15.60 -17.19 5.85
CA THR A 9 -15.96 -15.80 5.64
C THR A 9 -15.25 -15.28 4.39
N ILE A 10 -15.93 -15.35 3.24
CA ILE A 10 -15.61 -14.57 2.05
C ILE A 10 -15.82 -13.10 2.44
N SER A 11 -14.76 -12.45 2.92
CA SER A 11 -14.70 -10.99 2.94
C SER A 11 -13.25 -10.51 3.07
N SER A 12 -12.48 -10.69 2.00
CA SER A 12 -11.40 -9.75 1.72
C SER A 12 -11.54 -9.34 0.26
N ASN A 13 -11.99 -8.12 0.03
CA ASN A 13 -12.02 -7.51 -1.29
C ASN A 13 -10.55 -7.30 -1.71
N SER A 14 -9.93 -8.35 -2.24
CA SER A 14 -8.54 -8.33 -2.69
C SER A 14 -8.47 -7.54 -3.99
N ARG A 15 -7.91 -6.34 -3.89
CA ARG A 15 -7.93 -5.32 -4.94
C ARG A 15 -6.51 -4.98 -5.37
N LEU A 16 -6.26 -4.96 -6.67
CA LEU A 16 -5.00 -4.55 -7.28
C LEU A 16 -5.13 -3.15 -7.87
N LEU A 17 -4.16 -2.28 -7.62
CA LEU A 17 -4.06 -0.95 -8.20
C LEU A 17 -2.71 -0.79 -8.89
N ILE A 18 -2.71 -0.39 -10.16
CA ILE A 18 -1.50 0.09 -10.84
C ILE A 18 -1.62 1.57 -11.15
N LEU A 19 -0.66 2.35 -10.68
CA LEU A 19 -0.49 3.76 -11.01
C LEU A 19 0.67 3.96 -11.98
N SER A 20 0.58 4.88 -12.93
CA SER A 20 1.78 5.40 -13.60
C SER A 20 2.60 6.27 -12.65
N CYS A 21 3.93 6.22 -12.73
CA CYS A 21 4.80 7.13 -12.00
C CYS A 21 4.54 8.60 -12.39
N SER A 22 4.87 9.55 -11.51
CA SER A 22 4.70 10.98 -11.77
C SER A 22 6.03 11.69 -12.02
N GLU A 23 5.99 12.74 -12.85
CA GLU A 23 7.11 13.68 -13.03
C GLU A 23 7.49 14.29 -11.68
N LYS A 24 6.51 14.89 -10.98
CA LYS A 24 6.72 15.44 -9.64
C LYS A 24 7.06 14.32 -8.65
N LYS A 25 8.19 14.49 -7.95
CA LYS A 25 8.66 13.62 -6.88
C LYS A 25 9.05 14.48 -5.68
N ARG A 26 8.90 13.95 -4.47
CA ARG A 26 9.35 14.64 -3.26
C ARG A 26 10.87 14.70 -3.21
N SER A 27 11.41 15.81 -2.71
CA SER A 27 12.85 16.08 -2.64
C SER A 27 13.55 15.44 -1.44
N ASN A 28 12.83 14.69 -0.58
CA ASN A 28 13.41 14.05 0.60
C ASN A 28 14.67 13.23 0.21
N PRO A 29 15.80 13.40 0.92
CA PRO A 29 17.03 12.70 0.61
C PRO A 29 16.91 11.19 0.85
N GLY A 30 17.83 10.42 0.24
CA GLY A 30 17.86 8.96 0.37
C GLY A 30 16.84 8.23 -0.51
N SER A 31 16.69 6.92 -0.29
CA SER A 31 15.67 6.09 -0.94
C SER A 31 14.47 5.94 -0.01
N ILE A 32 13.27 6.29 -0.48
CA ILE A 32 12.01 6.21 0.27
C ILE A 32 10.98 5.41 -0.54
N PRO A 33 9.95 4.81 0.08
CA PRO A 33 8.90 4.08 -0.62
C PRO A 33 8.38 4.78 -1.88
N ALA A 34 8.14 4.03 -2.95
CA ALA A 34 7.72 4.58 -4.23
C ALA A 34 6.42 5.41 -4.13
N LEU A 35 5.43 4.93 -3.38
CA LEU A 35 4.17 5.64 -3.13
C LEU A 35 4.38 6.99 -2.41
N GLU A 36 5.45 7.09 -1.63
CA GLU A 36 5.85 8.30 -0.92
C GLU A 36 6.73 9.21 -1.78
N ARG A 37 7.55 8.64 -2.67
CA ARG A 37 8.42 9.38 -3.59
C ARG A 37 7.63 10.19 -4.60
N TYR A 38 6.59 9.60 -5.20
CA TYR A 38 5.81 10.26 -6.24
C TYR A 38 4.76 11.22 -5.64
N ASP A 39 4.64 12.42 -6.20
CA ASP A 39 3.71 13.47 -5.74
C ASP A 39 2.80 14.00 -6.87
N GLY A 40 2.46 13.13 -7.83
CA GLY A 40 1.46 13.44 -8.85
C GLY A 40 0.03 13.46 -8.31
N PRO A 41 -0.94 13.99 -9.09
CA PRO A 41 -2.34 14.08 -8.66
C PRO A 41 -2.95 12.74 -8.20
N ALA A 42 -2.70 11.64 -8.92
CA ALA A 42 -3.19 10.30 -8.53
C ALA A 42 -2.60 9.84 -7.19
N PHE A 43 -1.31 10.12 -6.95
CA PHE A 43 -0.65 9.85 -5.66
C PHE A 43 -1.23 10.69 -4.54
N ARG A 44 -1.65 11.94 -4.79
CA ARG A 44 -2.34 12.77 -3.79
C ARG A 44 -3.72 12.21 -3.44
N VAL A 45 -4.48 11.71 -4.43
CA VAL A 45 -5.75 11.01 -4.21
C VAL A 45 -5.52 9.78 -3.35
N MET A 46 -4.58 8.91 -3.73
CA MET A 46 -4.24 7.70 -2.96
C MET A 46 -3.78 8.04 -1.53
N ASN A 47 -2.88 9.02 -1.38
CA ASN A 47 -2.41 9.46 -0.06
C ASN A 47 -3.53 10.07 0.78
N LYS A 48 -4.49 10.79 0.18
CA LYS A 48 -5.67 11.29 0.90
C LYS A 48 -6.56 10.14 1.36
N PHE A 49 -6.85 9.19 0.47
CA PHE A 49 -7.61 8.00 0.80
C PHE A 49 -6.98 7.21 1.95
N ILE A 50 -5.67 6.95 1.87
CA ILE A 50 -4.91 6.32 2.95
C ILE A 50 -5.10 7.11 4.25
N ARG A 51 -4.83 8.43 4.25
CA ARG A 51 -4.96 9.23 5.48
C ARG A 51 -6.35 9.16 6.13
N VAL A 52 -7.40 9.07 5.33
CA VAL A 52 -8.79 9.17 5.79
C VAL A 52 -9.38 7.79 6.13
N CYS A 53 -9.08 6.75 5.37
CA CYS A 53 -9.83 5.48 5.42
C CYS A 53 -9.01 4.29 5.95
N LEU A 54 -7.82 4.52 6.52
CA LEU A 54 -6.91 3.45 6.98
C LEU A 54 -7.48 2.49 8.04
N SER A 55 -8.42 2.95 8.87
CA SER A 55 -9.04 2.12 9.93
C SER A 55 -10.11 1.17 9.40
N GLU A 56 -10.72 1.48 8.25
CA GLU A 56 -11.93 0.80 7.76
C GLU A 56 -11.74 0.15 6.39
N ALA A 57 -10.83 0.68 5.56
CA ALA A 57 -10.62 0.19 4.22
C ALA A 57 -9.45 -0.80 4.16
N GLN A 58 -9.70 -1.99 3.61
CA GLN A 58 -8.60 -2.79 3.09
C GLN A 58 -7.96 -2.03 1.92
N LEU A 59 -6.73 -1.56 2.13
CA LEU A 59 -5.99 -0.84 1.10
C LEU A 59 -5.68 -1.80 -0.07
N PRO A 60 -5.79 -1.32 -1.33
CA PRO A 60 -5.45 -2.15 -2.47
C PRO A 60 -3.94 -2.42 -2.51
N ASP A 61 -3.58 -3.61 -2.97
CA ASP A 61 -2.20 -3.92 -3.31
C ASP A 61 -1.80 -3.00 -4.46
N THR A 62 -0.85 -2.11 -4.20
CA THR A 62 -0.55 -0.99 -5.10
C THR A 62 0.82 -1.17 -5.73
N TYR A 63 0.86 -1.15 -7.05
CA TYR A 63 2.07 -1.16 -7.85
C TYR A 63 2.16 0.11 -8.69
N ILE A 64 3.39 0.48 -9.06
CA ILE A 64 3.68 1.70 -9.79
C ILE A 64 4.51 1.34 -11.01
N LEU A 65 3.99 1.67 -12.19
CA LEU A 65 4.73 1.56 -13.44
C LEU A 65 5.65 2.78 -13.58
N SER A 66 6.96 2.56 -13.38
CA SER A 66 8.00 3.56 -13.46
C SER A 66 8.80 3.48 -14.75
N ALA A 67 9.02 4.63 -15.40
CA ALA A 67 9.92 4.70 -16.54
C ALA A 67 11.35 4.26 -16.18
N LYS A 68 11.82 4.48 -14.95
CA LYS A 68 13.17 4.07 -14.54
C LYS A 68 13.21 2.63 -14.03
N PHE A 69 12.24 2.24 -13.21
CA PHE A 69 12.31 1.01 -12.43
C PHE A 69 11.41 -0.13 -12.91
N GLY A 70 10.63 0.06 -13.98
CA GLY A 70 9.61 -0.90 -14.41
C GLY A 70 8.42 -0.92 -13.45
N LEU A 71 7.69 -2.03 -13.41
CA LEU A 71 6.61 -2.25 -12.46
C LEU A 71 7.19 -2.58 -11.07
N ILE A 72 6.87 -1.75 -10.08
CA ILE A 72 7.41 -1.89 -8.72
C ILE A 72 6.31 -1.79 -7.68
N SER A 73 6.46 -2.52 -6.57
CA SER A 73 5.57 -2.34 -5.42
C SER A 73 5.63 -0.90 -4.89
N ALA A 74 4.50 -0.41 -4.38
CA ALA A 74 4.35 0.89 -3.72
C ALA A 74 5.33 1.11 -2.56
N ASP A 75 5.79 0.05 -1.90
CA ASP A 75 6.72 0.12 -0.77
C ASP A 75 8.21 0.04 -1.16
N LYS A 76 8.53 -0.22 -2.44
CA LYS A 76 9.92 -0.31 -2.91
C LYS A 76 10.64 1.02 -2.65
N PRO A 77 11.74 1.04 -1.87
CA PRO A 77 12.52 2.25 -1.67
C PRO A 77 13.18 2.70 -2.98
N ILE A 78 12.94 3.94 -3.39
CA ILE A 78 13.53 4.53 -4.59
C ILE A 78 14.16 5.90 -4.30
N PRO A 79 15.32 6.20 -4.91
CA PRO A 79 15.95 7.51 -4.79
C PRO A 79 15.16 8.57 -5.56
N HIS A 80 15.51 9.84 -5.34
CA HIS A 80 15.09 10.89 -6.26
C HIS A 80 15.72 10.64 -7.65
N TYR A 81 14.94 10.85 -8.71
CA TYR A 81 15.42 10.68 -10.08
C TYR A 81 14.57 11.50 -11.06
N ASP A 82 15.15 11.79 -12.21
CA ASP A 82 14.40 12.26 -13.37
C ASP A 82 14.60 11.29 -14.54
N HIS A 83 13.50 10.79 -15.08
CA HIS A 83 13.48 9.85 -16.20
C HIS A 83 12.08 9.83 -16.81
N ARG A 84 11.97 10.27 -18.06
CA ARG A 84 10.68 10.35 -18.78
C ARG A 84 10.36 9.03 -19.47
N MET A 85 9.06 8.75 -19.63
CA MET A 85 8.59 7.63 -20.44
C MET A 85 8.67 8.05 -21.91
N THR A 86 9.48 7.35 -22.72
CA THR A 86 9.60 7.55 -24.17
C THR A 86 9.09 6.32 -24.93
N PRO A 87 8.78 6.42 -26.23
CA PRO A 87 8.38 5.26 -27.03
C PRO A 87 9.39 4.11 -26.98
N GLN A 88 10.69 4.39 -27.11
CA GLN A 88 11.74 3.36 -26.99
C GLN A 88 11.77 2.74 -25.59
N ARG A 89 11.39 3.51 -24.56
CA ARG A 89 11.31 3.00 -23.20
C ARG A 89 10.10 2.10 -23.01
N VAL A 90 8.97 2.39 -23.66
CA VAL A 90 7.78 1.54 -23.68
C VAL A 90 8.13 0.16 -24.22
N GLU A 91 8.78 0.09 -25.39
CA GLU A 91 9.19 -1.18 -26.02
C GLU A 91 10.10 -2.01 -25.09
N LYS A 92 11.08 -1.35 -24.46
CA LYS A 92 12.00 -2.03 -23.51
C LYS A 92 11.32 -2.50 -22.24
N LEU A 93 10.23 -1.85 -21.82
CA LEU A 93 9.55 -2.15 -20.56
C LEU A 93 8.40 -3.13 -20.72
N GLN A 94 7.84 -3.31 -21.92
CA GLN A 94 6.61 -4.08 -22.12
C GLN A 94 6.74 -5.52 -21.63
N GLN A 95 7.64 -6.32 -22.21
CA GLN A 95 7.75 -7.73 -21.84
C GLN A 95 8.12 -7.95 -20.36
N PRO A 96 9.12 -7.25 -19.79
CA PRO A 96 9.42 -7.38 -18.36
C PRO A 96 8.24 -6.99 -17.46
N THR A 97 7.47 -5.97 -17.85
CA THR A 97 6.29 -5.50 -17.08
C THR A 97 5.16 -6.53 -17.12
N LEU A 98 4.89 -7.14 -18.28
CA LEU A 98 3.88 -8.19 -18.40
C LEU A 98 4.26 -9.44 -17.60
N ASN A 99 5.53 -9.83 -17.62
CA ASN A 99 6.03 -10.94 -16.81
C ASN A 99 5.84 -10.66 -15.32
N GLU A 100 6.20 -9.46 -14.85
CA GLU A 100 6.00 -9.07 -13.45
C GLU A 100 4.51 -9.04 -13.08
N LEU A 101 3.65 -8.48 -13.94
CA LEU A 101 2.20 -8.49 -13.74
C LEU A 101 1.65 -9.91 -13.61
N GLN A 102 2.11 -10.84 -14.46
CA GLN A 102 1.72 -12.24 -14.38
C GLN A 102 2.12 -12.87 -13.04
N GLN A 103 3.33 -12.58 -12.54
CA GLN A 103 3.75 -13.07 -11.22
C GLN A 103 2.85 -12.51 -10.11
N ILE A 104 2.54 -11.21 -10.14
CA ILE A 104 1.65 -10.56 -9.16
C ILE A 104 0.27 -11.24 -9.15
N LEU A 105 -0.29 -11.51 -10.33
CA LEU A 105 -1.60 -12.15 -10.48
C LEU A 105 -1.60 -13.64 -10.08
N ASN A 106 -0.45 -14.32 -10.17
CA ASN A 106 -0.31 -15.72 -9.76
C ASN A 106 -0.14 -15.89 -8.25
N VAL A 107 0.46 -14.91 -7.56
CA VAL A 107 0.71 -14.97 -6.11
C VAL A 107 -0.58 -14.82 -5.29
N LYS A 108 -1.54 -14.04 -5.80
CA LYS A 108 -2.76 -13.71 -5.07
C LYS A 108 -3.95 -13.60 -6.01
N GLN A 109 -5.07 -14.17 -5.62
CA GLN A 109 -6.35 -13.99 -6.32
C GLN A 109 -6.93 -12.61 -6.02
N TYR A 110 -7.12 -11.81 -7.06
CA TYR A 110 -7.77 -10.50 -6.99
C TYR A 110 -9.20 -10.57 -7.52
N GLN A 111 -10.08 -9.73 -6.98
CA GLN A 111 -11.46 -9.58 -7.46
C GLN A 111 -11.63 -8.30 -8.29
N GLU A 112 -10.87 -7.26 -7.96
CA GLU A 112 -10.83 -6.01 -8.74
C GLU A 112 -9.40 -5.64 -9.09
N PHE A 113 -9.21 -5.13 -10.29
CA PHE A 113 -7.94 -4.60 -10.77
C PHE A 113 -8.18 -3.24 -11.44
N PHE A 114 -7.65 -2.18 -10.84
CA PHE A 114 -7.74 -0.83 -11.38
C PHE A 114 -6.40 -0.36 -11.96
N ILE A 115 -6.43 0.16 -13.18
CA ILE A 115 -5.29 0.70 -13.90
C ILE A 115 -5.50 2.21 -14.09
N SER A 116 -4.71 3.03 -13.38
CA SER A 116 -4.76 4.50 -13.47
C SER A 116 -3.51 5.05 -14.14
N MET A 117 -3.60 5.34 -15.45
CA MET A 117 -2.48 5.88 -16.22
C MET A 117 -2.88 6.60 -17.52
N GLY A 118 -1.93 7.34 -18.08
CA GLY A 118 -2.01 7.94 -19.42
C GLY A 118 -1.83 6.91 -20.53
N LYS A 119 -2.16 7.29 -21.77
CA LYS A 119 -2.09 6.41 -22.95
C LYS A 119 -0.68 5.82 -23.17
N ASP A 120 0.36 6.64 -23.03
CA ASP A 120 1.74 6.20 -23.27
C ASP A 120 2.21 5.14 -22.28
N TYR A 121 1.78 5.24 -21.01
CA TYR A 121 2.07 4.23 -20.01
C TYR A 121 1.24 2.96 -20.22
N LEU A 122 -0.02 3.10 -20.68
CA LEU A 122 -0.89 1.97 -20.91
C LEU A 122 -0.34 1.02 -21.99
N ARG A 123 0.37 1.56 -22.99
CA ARG A 123 1.04 0.76 -24.03
C ARG A 123 2.06 -0.24 -23.48
N VAL A 124 2.67 0.04 -22.33
CA VAL A 124 3.58 -0.90 -21.66
C VAL A 124 2.82 -2.14 -21.16
N LEU A 125 1.53 -1.99 -20.90
CA LEU A 125 0.63 -3.07 -20.48
C LEU A 125 -0.12 -3.70 -21.66
N ASP A 126 0.16 -3.35 -22.92
CA ASP A 126 -0.48 -3.99 -24.07
C ASP A 126 -0.22 -5.50 -24.01
N GLY A 127 -1.29 -6.29 -23.82
CA GLY A 127 -1.22 -7.72 -23.51
C GLY A 127 -1.81 -8.11 -22.15
N TYR A 128 -2.05 -7.17 -21.23
CA TYR A 128 -2.54 -7.47 -19.88
C TYR A 128 -3.83 -8.29 -19.87
N LYS A 129 -4.72 -8.08 -20.84
CA LYS A 129 -6.00 -8.81 -20.96
C LYS A 129 -5.83 -10.33 -21.08
N SER A 130 -4.71 -10.78 -21.68
CA SER A 130 -4.39 -12.20 -21.78
C SER A 130 -3.90 -12.82 -20.46
N LEU A 131 -3.46 -11.98 -19.53
CA LEU A 131 -2.96 -12.39 -18.22
C LEU A 131 -4.07 -12.35 -17.15
N THR A 132 -5.15 -11.61 -17.37
CA THR A 132 -6.20 -11.40 -16.39
C THR A 132 -7.22 -12.54 -16.42
N PRO A 133 -7.47 -13.23 -15.29
CA PRO A 133 -8.51 -14.25 -15.18
C PRO A 133 -9.91 -13.70 -15.47
N THR A 134 -10.83 -14.57 -15.91
CA THR A 134 -12.21 -14.16 -16.27
C THR A 134 -13.03 -13.65 -15.08
N ASN A 135 -12.71 -14.07 -13.87
CA ASN A 135 -13.34 -13.63 -12.63
C ASN A 135 -12.73 -12.33 -12.06
N LEU A 136 -11.69 -11.76 -12.69
CA LEU A 136 -11.08 -10.50 -12.28
C LEU A 136 -11.76 -9.31 -12.98
N ASN A 137 -12.40 -8.44 -12.20
CA ASN A 137 -12.99 -7.22 -12.75
C ASN A 137 -11.91 -6.15 -12.99
N VAL A 138 -11.57 -5.93 -14.26
CA VAL A 138 -10.53 -4.97 -14.66
C VAL A 138 -11.14 -3.65 -15.11
N THR A 139 -10.72 -2.55 -14.47
CA THR A 139 -11.10 -1.18 -14.84
C THR A 139 -9.86 -0.39 -15.25
N VAL A 140 -9.87 0.21 -16.45
CA VAL A 140 -8.82 1.10 -16.92
C VAL A 140 -9.35 2.52 -16.97
N SER A 141 -8.71 3.46 -16.28
CA SER A 141 -9.20 4.83 -16.17
C SER A 141 -9.27 5.54 -17.54
N GLN A 142 -10.37 6.23 -17.84
CA GLN A 142 -10.62 6.86 -19.14
C GLN A 142 -10.83 8.38 -19.06
N GLY A 143 -10.84 9.03 -20.22
CA GLY A 143 -11.16 10.45 -20.34
C GLY A 143 -10.04 11.41 -19.91
N SER A 144 -10.45 12.62 -19.49
CA SER A 144 -9.55 13.68 -19.05
C SER A 144 -8.83 13.31 -17.75
N MET A 145 -7.77 14.04 -17.40
CA MET A 145 -7.07 13.83 -16.11
C MET A 145 -8.04 13.94 -14.92
N GLY A 146 -8.97 14.91 -14.94
CA GLY A 146 -9.97 15.06 -13.88
C GLY A 146 -10.90 13.85 -13.77
N CYS A 147 -11.37 13.32 -14.91
CA CYS A 147 -12.22 12.11 -14.94
C CYS A 147 -11.48 10.90 -14.36
N LYS A 148 -10.22 10.66 -14.77
CA LYS A 148 -9.40 9.56 -14.25
C LYS A 148 -9.18 9.63 -12.75
N LEU A 149 -8.98 10.85 -12.22
CA LEU A 149 -8.83 11.07 -10.78
C LEU A 149 -10.14 10.82 -10.03
N ALA A 150 -11.27 11.19 -10.61
CA ALA A 150 -12.60 10.91 -10.05
C ALA A 150 -12.89 9.40 -10.05
N GLU A 151 -12.58 8.69 -11.13
CA GLU A 151 -12.70 7.23 -11.22
C GLU A 151 -11.81 6.54 -10.18
N LEU A 152 -10.54 6.96 -10.05
CA LEU A 152 -9.64 6.43 -9.02
C LEU A 152 -10.21 6.65 -7.62
N ARG A 153 -10.68 7.86 -7.32
CA ARG A 153 -11.30 8.18 -6.02
C ARG A 153 -12.52 7.31 -5.76
N ASN A 154 -13.46 7.26 -6.69
CA ASN A 154 -14.70 6.49 -6.54
C ASN A 154 -14.39 5.01 -6.37
N TRP A 155 -13.45 4.48 -7.14
CA TRP A 155 -12.98 3.11 -6.98
C TRP A 155 -12.43 2.92 -5.57
N LEU A 156 -11.45 3.70 -5.11
CA LEU A 156 -10.87 3.58 -3.77
C LEU A 156 -11.93 3.55 -2.66
N HIS A 157 -12.94 4.43 -2.74
CA HIS A 157 -13.99 4.58 -1.73
C HIS A 157 -15.18 3.60 -1.84
N LYS A 158 -15.24 2.74 -2.86
CA LYS A 158 -16.41 1.87 -3.15
C LYS A 158 -16.93 1.04 -1.96
N ASN A 159 -16.05 0.64 -1.04
CA ASN A 159 -16.39 -0.22 0.10
C ASN A 159 -16.04 0.42 1.46
N VAL A 160 -16.03 1.75 1.53
CA VAL A 160 -15.81 2.47 2.79
C VAL A 160 -17.17 2.88 3.36
N SER A 161 -17.50 2.38 4.55
CA SER A 161 -18.81 2.55 5.17
C SER A 161 -18.99 3.90 5.87
N VAL A 162 -17.92 4.59 6.25
CA VAL A 162 -18.04 5.87 6.97
C VAL A 162 -17.86 7.06 6.03
N PRO A 163 -18.59 8.18 6.25
CA PRO A 163 -18.38 9.44 5.53
C PRO A 163 -17.00 10.06 5.84
N PRO A 164 -16.41 10.87 4.95
CA PRO A 164 -15.09 11.49 5.07
C PRO A 164 -14.72 12.16 6.41
N ASP A 165 -15.68 12.48 7.27
CA ASP A 165 -15.54 13.44 8.37
C ASP A 165 -15.64 12.84 9.80
N ASP A 166 -15.84 11.51 10.00
CA ASP A 166 -16.19 10.95 11.33
C ASP A 166 -15.22 9.88 11.90
N TYR A 167 -14.03 9.71 11.31
CA TYR A 167 -13.14 8.55 11.58
C TYR A 167 -12.34 8.58 12.89
N THR A 168 -12.55 9.55 13.78
CA THR A 168 -11.88 9.58 15.09
C THR A 168 -12.36 8.49 16.06
N LYS A 169 -13.32 7.62 15.69
CA LYS A 169 -14.00 6.70 16.61
C LYS A 169 -13.72 5.19 16.43
N VAL A 170 -12.88 4.75 15.50
CA VAL A 170 -12.68 3.30 15.22
C VAL A 170 -11.54 2.66 16.06
N ALA A 171 -10.90 3.42 16.94
CA ALA A 171 -9.68 3.01 17.64
C ALA A 171 -9.91 2.35 19.02
N GLU A 172 -10.77 1.33 19.15
CA GLU A 172 -11.04 0.72 20.48
C GLU A 172 -11.36 -0.77 20.44
N GLN A 173 -10.47 -1.63 19.91
CA GLN A 173 -10.67 -3.08 20.09
C GLN A 173 -9.47 -3.84 20.70
N GLY A 174 -8.28 -3.23 20.80
CA GLY A 174 -7.12 -3.86 21.45
C GLY A 174 -6.69 -5.21 20.87
N ARG A 175 -7.26 -5.60 19.74
CA ARG A 175 -7.13 -6.90 19.07
C ARG A 175 -7.14 -6.69 17.57
N THR A 176 -6.17 -7.27 16.87
CA THR A 176 -6.10 -7.30 15.40
C THR A 176 -5.39 -8.55 14.93
N SER A 177 -5.36 -8.80 13.63
CA SER A 177 -4.56 -9.89 13.06
C SER A 177 -3.79 -9.44 11.82
N LEU A 178 -2.63 -10.08 11.63
CA LEU A 178 -1.79 -9.94 10.45
C LEU A 178 -1.26 -11.31 10.05
N ARG A 179 -1.61 -11.76 8.84
CA ARG A 179 -1.17 -13.07 8.29
C ARG A 179 -1.48 -14.26 9.24
N GLY A 180 -2.67 -14.26 9.84
CA GLY A 180 -3.10 -15.31 10.77
C GLY A 180 -2.52 -15.20 12.18
N ILE A 181 -1.59 -14.26 12.42
CA ILE A 181 -1.08 -13.97 13.75
C ILE A 181 -2.03 -12.98 14.41
N GLU A 182 -2.64 -13.42 15.49
CA GLU A 182 -3.48 -12.58 16.34
C GLU A 182 -2.61 -11.74 17.29
N ILE A 183 -2.91 -10.46 17.39
CA ILE A 183 -2.19 -9.50 18.22
C ILE A 183 -3.21 -8.86 19.16
N THR A 184 -3.04 -9.11 20.44
CA THR A 184 -3.87 -8.57 21.52
C THR A 184 -2.97 -7.87 22.52
N LEU A 185 -2.70 -6.58 22.29
CA LEU A 185 -1.79 -5.78 23.09
C LEU A 185 -2.37 -4.37 23.26
N THR A 186 -2.21 -3.79 24.45
CA THR A 186 -2.53 -2.38 24.69
C THR A 186 -1.43 -1.46 24.15
N PRO A 187 -1.71 -0.17 23.91
CA PRO A 187 -0.67 0.81 23.57
C PRO A 187 0.53 0.78 24.52
N GLU A 188 0.29 0.65 25.83
CA GLU A 188 1.35 0.61 26.85
C GLU A 188 2.27 -0.61 26.68
N GLN A 189 1.69 -1.79 26.47
CA GLN A 189 2.44 -3.03 26.25
C GLN A 189 3.24 -2.98 24.94
N ILE A 190 2.70 -2.33 23.91
CA ILE A 190 3.42 -2.11 22.65
C ILE A 190 4.62 -1.19 22.88
N MET A 191 4.46 -0.12 23.65
CA MET A 191 5.54 0.81 23.97
C MET A 191 6.63 0.14 24.82
N GLU A 192 6.28 -0.72 25.78
CA GLU A 192 7.22 -1.53 26.55
C GLU A 192 8.06 -2.44 25.63
N LYS A 193 7.40 -3.18 24.72
CA LYS A 193 8.10 -4.03 23.73
C LYS A 193 9.02 -3.23 22.82
N ILE A 194 8.61 -2.04 22.38
CA ILE A 194 9.45 -1.17 21.55
C ILE A 194 10.68 -0.74 22.35
N ASN A 195 10.51 -0.29 23.59
CA ASN A 195 11.62 0.15 24.45
C ASN A 195 12.61 -0.99 24.72
N ASP A 196 12.14 -2.19 25.03
CA ASP A 196 12.97 -3.38 25.23
C ASP A 196 13.79 -3.73 23.98
N ALA A 197 13.15 -3.69 22.80
CA ALA A 197 13.81 -3.96 21.53
C ALA A 197 14.86 -2.89 21.19
N LEU A 198 14.58 -1.62 21.51
CA LEU A 198 15.52 -0.51 21.33
C LEU A 198 16.71 -0.61 22.29
N ALA A 199 16.49 -1.06 23.53
CA ALA A 199 17.55 -1.27 24.52
C ALA A 199 18.50 -2.41 24.12
N LYS A 200 17.99 -3.43 23.42
CA LYS A 200 18.78 -4.56 22.89
C LYS A 200 19.66 -4.19 21.67
N GLY A 201 19.69 -2.93 21.26
CA GLY A 201 20.57 -2.45 20.19
C GLY A 201 20.07 -2.75 18.78
N ASN A 202 18.77 -3.07 18.61
CA ASN A 202 18.20 -3.29 17.29
C ASN A 202 18.28 -2.01 16.44
N ASN A 203 18.93 -2.12 15.29
CA ASN A 203 19.16 -0.97 14.41
C ASN A 203 17.83 -0.50 13.80
N ILE A 204 17.48 0.76 14.04
CA ILE A 204 16.28 1.37 13.49
C ILE A 204 16.57 1.78 12.03
N PRO A 205 15.76 1.35 11.06
CA PRO A 205 15.83 1.88 9.70
C PRO A 205 15.80 3.42 9.70
N LYS A 206 16.76 4.06 9.01
CA LYS A 206 16.98 5.52 9.09
C LYS A 206 15.90 6.38 8.42
N TYR A 207 15.05 5.81 7.57
CA TYR A 207 14.11 6.58 6.74
C TYR A 207 12.71 5.96 6.67
N HIS A 208 11.75 6.71 7.20
CA HIS A 208 10.34 6.35 7.22
C HIS A 208 9.52 7.62 7.44
N ILE A 209 8.49 7.82 6.61
CA ILE A 209 7.61 8.99 6.71
C ILE A 209 6.55 8.76 7.79
N TRP A 210 6.07 7.53 7.95
CA TRP A 210 5.21 7.17 9.06
C TRP A 210 6.02 6.55 10.20
N TYR A 211 5.85 7.07 11.40
CA TYR A 211 6.57 6.63 12.58
C TYR A 211 5.70 6.68 13.82
N VAL A 212 6.07 5.89 14.82
CA VAL A 212 5.65 6.11 16.20
C VAL A 212 6.78 6.87 16.89
N GLN A 213 6.44 7.95 17.59
CA GLN A 213 7.40 8.72 18.37
C GLN A 213 7.61 8.03 19.72
N VAL A 214 8.85 7.64 20.03
CA VAL A 214 9.20 6.98 21.29
C VAL A 214 10.39 7.73 21.91
N GLY A 215 10.12 8.55 22.92
CA GLY A 215 11.09 9.54 23.41
C GLY A 215 11.53 10.45 22.26
N ASP A 216 12.84 10.56 22.03
CA ASP A 216 13.41 11.33 20.90
C ASP A 216 13.55 10.52 19.60
N LYS A 217 13.19 9.23 19.62
CA LYS A 217 13.38 8.32 18.49
C LYS A 217 12.12 8.23 17.64
N ARG A 218 12.30 8.29 16.32
CA ARG A 218 11.26 7.97 15.34
C ARG A 218 11.37 6.51 14.97
N VAL A 219 10.36 5.70 15.25
CA VAL A 219 10.39 4.25 15.04
C VAL A 219 9.50 3.86 13.84
N PRO A 220 10.01 3.15 12.81
CA PRO A 220 9.22 2.79 11.64
C PRO A 220 8.15 1.75 11.94
N LEU A 221 6.99 1.90 11.31
CA LEU A 221 5.83 1.04 11.55
C LEU A 221 6.11 -0.44 11.26
N LYS A 222 6.77 -0.73 10.13
CA LYS A 222 7.09 -2.12 9.76
C LYS A 222 8.04 -2.77 10.75
N TRP A 223 8.96 -1.99 11.30
CA TRP A 223 9.88 -2.48 12.33
C TRP A 223 9.11 -2.81 13.61
N ILE A 224 8.20 -1.94 14.05
CA ILE A 224 7.36 -2.20 15.23
C ILE A 224 6.55 -3.48 15.03
N VAL A 225 5.85 -3.61 13.90
CA VAL A 225 5.01 -4.78 13.62
C VAL A 225 5.84 -6.06 13.49
N ASN A 226 7.07 -5.99 13.00
CA ASN A 226 8.02 -7.11 13.06
C ASN A 226 8.35 -7.49 14.52
N GLN A 227 8.53 -6.53 15.44
CA GLN A 227 8.73 -6.83 16.85
C GLN A 227 7.49 -7.44 17.52
N LEU A 228 6.28 -7.04 17.09
CA LEU A 228 5.03 -7.56 17.66
C LEU A 228 4.68 -8.98 17.15
N THR A 229 5.04 -9.30 15.90
CA THR A 229 4.58 -10.51 15.22
C THR A 229 5.68 -11.53 14.91
N GLY A 230 6.95 -11.11 14.92
CA GLY A 230 8.07 -11.91 14.41
C GLY A 230 8.12 -12.04 12.88
N LEU A 231 7.10 -11.56 12.15
CA LEU A 231 7.07 -11.63 10.69
C LEU A 231 8.20 -10.77 10.10
N PRO A 232 8.94 -11.26 9.09
CA PRO A 232 9.95 -10.45 8.44
C PRO A 232 9.29 -9.23 7.79
N VAL A 233 9.96 -8.08 7.80
CA VAL A 233 9.41 -6.83 7.23
C VAL A 233 9.08 -6.95 5.74
N SER A 234 9.55 -7.97 5.02
CA SER A 234 9.15 -8.26 3.64
C SER A 234 7.78 -8.95 3.50
N ALA A 235 7.25 -9.56 4.55
CA ALA A 235 6.00 -10.34 4.49
C ALA A 235 4.71 -9.50 4.48
N PHE A 236 4.85 -8.19 4.73
CA PHE A 236 3.72 -7.26 4.82
C PHE A 236 4.15 -5.85 4.42
N HIS A 237 3.19 -5.03 4.01
CA HIS A 237 3.44 -3.67 3.54
C HIS A 237 3.36 -2.62 4.66
N THR A 238 3.94 -1.43 4.45
CA THR A 238 3.89 -0.31 5.42
C THR A 238 2.46 0.05 5.82
N ASN A 239 1.55 -0.06 4.86
CA ASN A 239 0.12 0.20 5.04
C ASN A 239 -0.55 -0.80 5.98
N GLU A 240 -0.20 -2.09 5.88
CA GLU A 240 -0.70 -3.11 6.79
C GLU A 240 -0.13 -2.88 8.20
N ALA A 241 1.14 -2.53 8.29
CA ALA A 241 1.76 -2.19 9.57
C ALA A 241 1.08 -0.98 10.23
N LYS A 242 0.71 0.02 9.42
CA LYS A 242 -0.02 1.20 9.87
C LYS A 242 -1.42 0.85 10.39
N ARG A 243 -2.20 0.07 9.63
CA ARG A 243 -3.53 -0.41 10.05
C ARG A 243 -3.45 -1.14 11.38
N VAL A 244 -2.52 -2.10 11.51
CA VAL A 244 -2.32 -2.89 12.74
C VAL A 244 -2.10 -1.98 13.94
N LEU A 245 -1.17 -1.03 13.84
CA LEU A 245 -0.85 -0.12 14.95
C LEU A 245 -2.01 0.81 15.31
N GLN A 246 -2.75 1.34 14.34
CA GLN A 246 -3.92 2.17 14.63
C GLN A 246 -5.06 1.38 15.29
N GLN A 247 -5.30 0.14 14.87
CA GLN A 247 -6.32 -0.72 15.50
C GLN A 247 -5.95 -1.13 16.93
N LEU A 248 -4.65 -1.17 17.24
CA LEU A 248 -4.12 -1.35 18.59
C LEU A 248 -4.07 -0.04 19.40
N GLY A 249 -4.63 1.06 18.88
CA GLY A 249 -4.69 2.35 19.57
C GLY A 249 -3.37 3.13 19.60
N VAL A 250 -2.39 2.76 18.77
CA VAL A 250 -1.09 3.45 18.73
C VAL A 250 -1.18 4.71 17.86
N GLU A 251 -0.75 5.83 18.41
CA GLU A 251 -0.65 7.09 17.68
C GLU A 251 0.47 7.03 16.62
N ILE A 252 0.16 7.43 15.39
CA ILE A 252 1.09 7.40 14.27
C ILE A 252 1.34 8.80 13.74
N CYS A 253 2.59 9.21 13.80
CA CYS A 253 3.05 10.49 13.28
C CYS A 253 3.43 10.39 11.79
N LEU A 254 3.25 11.51 11.09
CA LEU A 254 3.73 11.73 9.72
C LEU A 254 4.92 12.68 9.76
N LYS A 255 5.98 12.38 9.01
CA LYS A 255 7.08 13.30 8.77
C LYS A 255 6.63 14.33 7.74
N GLY A 256 6.54 15.59 8.17
CA GLY A 256 6.34 16.75 7.29
C GLY A 256 7.41 16.89 6.23
#